data_AF-A0A8C8ZX34-F1
#
_entry.id   AF-A0A8C8ZX34-F1
#
_cell.length_a   1.000
_cell.length_b   1.000
_cell.length_c   1.000
_cell.angle_alpha   90.00
_cell.angle_beta   90.00
_cell.angle_gamma   90.00
#
_symmetry.space_group_name_H-M   'P 1'
#
loop_
_entity.id
_entity.type
_entity.pdbx_description
1 polymer ?
#
loop_
_entity_poly.entity_id
_entity_poly.type
_entity_poly.pdbx_seq_one_letter_code
_entity_poly.pdbx_strand_id
1 'polypeptide(L)'
;MAALTDVQRLQARVEELERWVYGPGGTRGSRKVADGLVKVQVALGNIASKRERVKILYKKIEDLIKYLDPEYIDRIAIPDASKLQFILAEEQFILSQFALLEQVDALVPMLDSAHIKAVPEHAARLQRLAQIHIQQQALWGVRAPDEAGLVEDEGFAQLFSMPHFGPIGPVCGDHR
;
A
#
# COMPACT_ATOMS: atom_id res chain seq x y z
N MET A 1 -21.67 -16.26 -5.37
CA MET A 1 -21.81 -15.20 -6.38
C MET A 1 -20.49 -14.85 -7.06
N ALA A 2 -19.38 -14.61 -6.34
CA ALA A 2 -18.07 -14.32 -6.94
C ALA A 2 -17.50 -15.45 -7.84
N ALA A 3 -17.65 -16.71 -7.44
CA ALA A 3 -17.19 -17.84 -8.27
C ALA A 3 -17.93 -17.94 -9.62
N LEU A 4 -19.21 -17.52 -9.70
CA LEU A 4 -19.98 -17.53 -10.94
C LEU A 4 -19.51 -16.41 -11.89
N THR A 5 -19.16 -15.24 -11.36
CA THR A 5 -18.63 -14.13 -12.15
C THR A 5 -17.24 -14.42 -12.70
N ASP A 6 -16.41 -15.14 -11.94
CA ASP A 6 -15.07 -15.55 -12.41
C ASP A 6 -15.17 -16.61 -13.53
N VAL A 7 -16.08 -17.57 -13.40
CA VAL A 7 -16.33 -18.57 -14.44
C VAL A 7 -16.86 -17.91 -15.72
N GLN A 8 -17.79 -16.96 -15.62
CA GLN A 8 -18.30 -16.20 -16.77
C GLN A 8 -17.20 -15.39 -17.46
N ARG A 9 -16.30 -14.76 -16.69
CA ARG A 9 -15.16 -14.01 -17.22
C ARG A 9 -14.17 -14.91 -17.94
N LEU A 10 -13.89 -16.09 -17.38
CA LEU A 10 -13.02 -17.07 -18.02
C LEU A 10 -13.66 -17.62 -19.30
N GLN A 11 -14.96 -17.85 -19.29
CA GLN A 11 -15.68 -18.35 -20.45
C GLN A 11 -15.66 -17.35 -21.62
N ALA A 12 -15.90 -16.06 -21.36
CA ALA A 12 -15.80 -15.03 -22.40
C ALA A 12 -14.39 -14.97 -23.02
N ARG A 13 -13.34 -15.07 -22.18
CA ARG A 13 -11.95 -15.11 -22.67
C ARG A 13 -11.64 -16.36 -23.49
N VAL A 14 -12.18 -17.51 -23.08
CA VAL A 14 -12.00 -18.77 -23.82
C VAL A 14 -12.72 -18.70 -25.17
N GLU A 15 -13.93 -18.15 -25.23
CA GLU A 15 -14.68 -17.98 -26.47
C GLU A 15 -13.95 -17.04 -27.44
N GLU A 16 -13.36 -15.95 -26.94
CA GLU A 16 -12.49 -15.08 -27.73
C GLU A 16 -11.28 -15.86 -28.27
N LEU A 17 -10.56 -16.60 -27.41
CA LEU A 17 -9.40 -17.40 -27.81
C LEU A 17 -9.76 -18.47 -28.85
N GLU A 18 -10.89 -19.16 -28.67
CA GLU A 18 -11.39 -20.14 -29.63
C GLU A 18 -11.72 -19.46 -30.97
N ARG A 19 -12.27 -18.25 -30.95
CA ARG A 19 -12.52 -17.47 -32.17
C ARG A 19 -11.24 -17.02 -32.87
N TRP A 20 -10.19 -16.64 -32.11
CA TRP A 20 -8.87 -16.31 -32.66
C TRP A 20 -8.18 -17.52 -33.30
N VAL A 21 -8.32 -18.71 -32.71
CA VAL A 21 -7.63 -19.93 -33.18
C VAL A 21 -8.40 -20.64 -34.30
N TYR A 22 -9.72 -20.74 -34.19
CA TYR A 22 -10.55 -21.54 -35.09
C TYR A 22 -11.34 -20.72 -36.12
N GLY A 23 -11.44 -19.39 -35.94
CA GLY A 23 -12.20 -18.51 -36.82
C GLY A 23 -13.72 -18.66 -36.70
N PRO A 24 -14.53 -17.84 -37.40
CA PRO A 24 -15.98 -17.92 -37.34
C PRO A 24 -16.45 -19.22 -38.02
N GLY A 25 -16.90 -20.19 -37.22
CA GLY A 25 -17.43 -21.47 -37.69
C GLY A 25 -16.43 -22.65 -37.65
N GLY A 26 -15.33 -22.54 -36.90
CA GLY A 26 -14.29 -23.57 -36.92
C GLY A 26 -14.69 -24.88 -36.23
N THR A 27 -14.94 -25.91 -37.03
CA THR A 27 -14.85 -27.31 -36.59
C THR A 27 -13.52 -27.56 -35.88
N ARG A 28 -13.57 -28.19 -34.70
CA ARG A 28 -12.41 -28.67 -33.90
C ARG A 28 -11.65 -29.81 -34.60
N GLY A 29 -11.30 -29.62 -35.87
CA GLY A 29 -10.37 -30.50 -36.56
C GLY A 29 -9.00 -30.41 -35.92
N SER A 30 -8.27 -31.54 -35.89
CA SER A 30 -6.91 -31.66 -35.31
C SER A 30 -5.89 -30.82 -36.09
N ARG A 31 -6.01 -29.50 -36.02
CA ARG A 31 -5.11 -28.59 -36.70
C ARG A 31 -3.86 -28.52 -35.86
N LYS A 32 -2.79 -29.13 -36.36
CA LYS A 32 -1.44 -29.03 -35.83
C LYS A 32 -0.91 -27.60 -36.06
N VAL A 33 -1.48 -26.61 -35.40
CA VAL A 33 -1.04 -25.20 -35.48
C VAL A 33 0.43 -25.11 -35.06
N ALA A 34 0.85 -25.92 -34.09
CA ALA A 34 2.24 -26.11 -33.73
C ALA A 34 3.09 -26.62 -34.90
N ASP A 35 2.69 -27.68 -35.61
CA ASP A 35 3.46 -28.18 -36.76
C ASP A 35 3.47 -27.18 -37.92
N GLY A 36 2.38 -26.43 -38.12
CA GLY A 36 2.31 -25.33 -39.09
C GLY A 36 3.25 -24.20 -38.74
N LEU A 37 3.29 -23.80 -37.47
CA LEU A 37 4.19 -22.78 -36.96
C LEU A 37 5.65 -23.22 -37.07
N VAL A 38 5.96 -24.48 -36.75
CA VAL A 38 7.30 -25.06 -36.93
C VAL A 38 7.71 -25.07 -38.41
N LYS A 39 6.80 -25.43 -39.33
CA LYS A 39 7.06 -25.36 -40.78
C LYS A 39 7.33 -23.94 -41.25
N VAL A 40 6.55 -22.97 -40.77
CA VAL A 40 6.73 -21.55 -41.10
C VAL A 40 8.06 -21.04 -40.52
N GLN A 41 8.41 -21.41 -39.29
CA GLN A 41 9.68 -21.07 -38.65
C GLN A 41 10.88 -21.65 -39.43
N VAL A 42 10.82 -22.90 -39.87
CA VAL A 42 11.87 -23.54 -40.67
C VAL A 42 11.99 -22.88 -42.06
N ALA A 43 10.87 -22.57 -42.71
CA ALA A 43 10.87 -21.84 -43.98
C ALA A 43 11.47 -20.44 -43.84
N LEU A 44 11.10 -19.73 -42.77
CA LEU A 44 11.64 -18.41 -42.41
C LEU A 44 13.14 -18.47 -42.11
N GLY A 45 13.60 -19.44 -41.33
CA GLY A 45 15.02 -19.66 -41.05
C GLY A 45 15.83 -19.97 -42.31
N ASN A 46 15.27 -20.75 -43.24
CA ASN A 46 15.88 -21.05 -44.53
C ASN A 46 15.94 -19.82 -45.47
N ILE A 47 14.94 -18.94 -45.42
CA ILE A 47 14.91 -17.71 -46.24
C ILE A 47 15.85 -16.65 -45.63
N ALA A 48 15.84 -16.49 -44.31
CA ALA A 48 16.67 -15.52 -43.59
C ALA A 48 18.17 -15.89 -43.65
N SER A 49 18.51 -17.18 -43.64
CA SER A 49 19.91 -17.64 -43.78
C SER A 49 20.45 -17.49 -45.20
N LYS A 50 19.61 -17.62 -46.24
CA LYS A 50 20.03 -17.48 -47.65
C LYS A 50 20.03 -16.04 -48.16
N ARG A 51 19.28 -15.12 -47.53
CA ARG A 51 19.17 -13.72 -47.94
C ARG A 51 19.48 -12.79 -46.75
N GLU A 52 20.70 -12.29 -46.69
CA GLU A 52 21.16 -11.35 -45.65
C GLU A 52 20.27 -10.10 -45.52
N ARG A 53 19.70 -9.60 -46.63
CA ARG A 53 18.72 -8.48 -46.60
C ARG A 53 17.47 -8.80 -45.78
N VAL A 54 17.00 -10.05 -45.83
CA VAL A 54 15.81 -10.50 -45.08
C VAL A 54 16.13 -10.64 -43.60
N LYS A 55 17.32 -11.13 -43.26
CA LYS A 55 17.84 -11.20 -41.89
C LYS A 55 17.96 -9.83 -41.23
N ILE A 56 18.43 -8.82 -41.97
CA ILE A 56 18.49 -7.43 -41.51
C ILE A 56 17.08 -6.88 -41.27
N LEU A 57 16.12 -7.19 -42.14
CA LEU A 57 14.72 -6.77 -41.97
C LEU A 57 14.07 -7.40 -40.73
N TYR A 58 14.33 -8.69 -40.43
CA TYR A 58 13.82 -9.32 -39.20
C TYR A 58 14.32 -8.62 -37.93
N LYS A 59 15.62 -8.27 -37.87
CA LYS A 59 16.16 -7.49 -36.75
C LYS A 59 15.52 -6.11 -36.65
N LYS A 60 15.35 -5.43 -37.80
CA LYS A 60 14.68 -4.13 -37.84
C LYS A 60 13.21 -4.19 -37.42
N ILE A 61 12.51 -5.29 -37.67
CA ILE A 61 11.11 -5.46 -37.21
C ILE A 61 11.06 -5.56 -35.68
N GLU A 62 11.96 -6.32 -35.06
CA GLU A 62 12.08 -6.39 -33.59
C GLU A 62 12.42 -5.01 -33.00
N ASP A 63 13.36 -4.30 -33.61
CA ASP A 63 13.70 -2.94 -33.21
C ASP A 63 12.50 -1.99 -33.40
N LEU A 64 11.78 -2.08 -34.52
CA LEU A 64 10.59 -1.26 -34.79
C LEU A 64 9.46 -1.51 -33.79
N ILE A 65 9.24 -2.76 -33.37
CA ILE A 65 8.25 -3.08 -32.32
C ILE A 65 8.62 -2.38 -31.01
N LYS A 66 9.92 -2.33 -30.68
CA LYS A 66 10.42 -1.60 -29.50
C LYS A 66 10.21 -0.09 -29.63
N TYR A 67 10.40 0.49 -30.82
CA TYR A 67 10.17 1.91 -31.06
C TYR A 67 8.68 2.28 -31.17
N LEU A 68 7.81 1.32 -31.47
CA LEU A 68 6.36 1.48 -31.56
C LEU A 68 5.66 1.36 -30.20
N ASP A 69 6.37 0.97 -29.14
CA ASP A 69 5.81 0.96 -27.79
C ASP A 69 5.63 2.43 -27.32
N PRO A 70 4.38 2.89 -27.08
CA PRO A 70 4.13 4.26 -26.64
C PRO A 70 4.84 4.58 -25.31
N GLU A 71 5.10 3.59 -24.45
CA GLU A 71 5.89 3.82 -23.23
C GLU A 71 7.36 4.19 -23.52
N TYR A 72 7.91 3.78 -24.66
CA TYR A 72 9.30 4.08 -25.05
C TYR A 72 9.45 5.53 -25.54
N ILE A 73 8.47 6.03 -26.31
CA ILE A 73 8.49 7.39 -26.85
C ILE A 73 8.27 8.40 -25.72
N ASP A 74 7.32 8.15 -24.83
CA ASP A 74 6.98 9.08 -23.75
C ASP A 74 8.11 9.25 -22.72
N ARG A 75 8.92 8.21 -22.49
CA ARG A 75 10.05 8.26 -21.55
C ARG A 75 11.31 8.91 -22.12
N ILE A 76 11.49 8.92 -23.44
CA ILE A 76 12.70 9.45 -24.10
C ILE A 76 12.53 10.89 -24.56
N ALA A 77 11.29 11.31 -24.83
CA ALA A 77 11.02 12.55 -25.54
C ALA A 77 10.53 13.68 -24.64
N ILE A 78 10.95 13.81 -23.38
CA ILE A 78 10.80 15.11 -22.69
C ILE A 78 11.87 16.03 -23.27
N PRO A 79 11.53 16.99 -24.15
CA PRO A 79 12.51 17.88 -24.75
C PRO A 79 13.10 18.77 -23.67
N ASP A 80 14.38 19.15 -23.79
CA ASP A 80 15.06 19.94 -22.76
C ASP A 80 14.39 21.29 -22.47
N ALA A 81 13.77 21.90 -23.49
CA ALA A 81 12.96 23.11 -23.32
C ALA A 81 11.74 22.88 -22.41
N SER A 82 11.12 21.70 -22.47
CA SER A 82 9.97 21.34 -21.62
C SER A 82 10.38 21.03 -20.19
N LYS A 83 11.59 20.48 -19.96
CA LYS A 83 12.12 20.25 -18.61
C LYS A 83 12.27 21.56 -17.84
N LEU A 84 12.74 22.61 -18.50
CA LEU A 84 12.91 23.92 -17.88
C LEU A 84 11.55 24.54 -17.50
N GLN A 85 10.56 24.43 -18.38
CA GLN A 85 9.19 24.89 -18.08
C GLN A 85 8.56 24.09 -16.94
N PHE A 86 8.80 22.79 -16.87
CA PHE A 86 8.35 21.94 -15.78
C PHE A 86 8.96 22.35 -14.43
N ILE A 87 10.28 22.57 -14.39
CA ILE A 87 10.97 23.02 -13.17
C ILE A 87 10.44 24.39 -12.71
N LEU A 88 10.25 25.34 -13.62
CA LEU A 88 9.71 26.66 -13.28
C LEU A 88 8.24 26.60 -12.82
N ALA A 89 7.43 25.76 -13.46
CA ALA A 89 6.03 25.56 -13.07
C ALA A 89 5.91 24.88 -11.70
N GLU A 90 6.82 23.96 -11.38
CA GLU A 90 6.83 23.22 -10.11
C GLU A 90 7.72 23.84 -9.03
N GLU A 91 8.37 24.99 -9.28
CA GLU A 91 9.33 25.60 -8.36
C GLU A 91 8.73 25.78 -6.94
N GLN A 92 7.53 26.34 -6.86
CA GLN A 92 6.84 26.55 -5.59
C GLN A 92 6.49 25.23 -4.90
N PHE A 93 6.11 24.21 -5.68
CA PHE A 93 5.80 22.89 -5.15
C PHE A 93 7.05 22.23 -4.55
N ILE A 94 8.16 22.22 -5.28
CA ILE A 94 9.45 21.68 -4.83
C ILE A 94 9.91 22.38 -3.55
N LEU A 95 9.85 23.71 -3.51
CA LEU A 95 10.24 24.49 -2.32
C LEU A 95 9.34 24.20 -1.12
N SER A 96 8.03 24.07 -1.34
CA SER A 96 7.09 23.72 -0.26
C SER A 96 7.33 22.33 0.31
N GLN A 97 7.65 21.35 -0.54
CA GLN A 97 7.97 19.99 -0.14
C GLN A 97 9.30 19.94 0.62
N PHE A 98 10.30 20.69 0.17
CA PHE A 98 11.58 20.82 0.88
C PHE A 98 11.39 21.40 2.29
N ALA A 99 10.62 22.49 2.42
CA ALA A 99 10.35 23.10 3.73
C ALA A 99 9.60 22.14 4.68
N LEU A 100 8.67 21.34 4.17
CA LEU A 100 7.99 20.31 4.96
C LEU A 100 8.96 19.19 5.36
N LEU A 101 9.84 18.77 4.45
CA LEU A 101 10.81 17.72 4.71
C LEU A 101 11.85 18.14 5.74
N GLU A 102 12.29 19.40 5.74
CA GLU A 102 13.13 19.97 6.81
C GLU A 102 12.43 19.92 8.18
N GLN A 103 11.13 20.22 8.24
CA GLN A 103 10.38 20.10 9.49
C GLN A 103 10.32 18.65 9.98
N VAL A 104 10.12 17.70 9.07
CA VAL A 104 10.13 16.28 9.41
C VAL A 104 11.51 15.86 9.91
N ASP A 105 12.59 16.26 9.24
CA ASP A 105 13.97 15.93 9.63
C ASP A 105 14.31 16.47 11.04
N ALA A 106 13.86 17.69 11.35
CA ALA A 106 14.00 18.27 12.69
C ALA A 106 13.26 17.48 13.78
N LEU A 107 12.17 16.79 13.43
CA LEU A 107 11.34 16.00 14.36
C LEU A 107 11.81 14.54 14.51
N VAL A 108 12.58 14.00 13.55
CA VAL A 108 13.18 12.65 13.63
C VAL A 108 13.89 12.38 14.97
N PRO A 109 14.77 13.25 15.50
CA PRO A 109 15.47 12.98 16.77
C PRO A 109 14.54 12.95 18.00
N MET A 110 13.32 13.49 17.92
CA MET A 110 12.36 13.40 19.02
C MET A 110 11.79 11.99 19.20
N LEU A 111 11.70 11.20 18.12
CA LEU A 111 11.21 9.82 18.14
C LEU A 111 12.13 8.90 18.94
N ASP A 112 13.43 9.20 18.95
CA ASP A 112 14.44 8.43 19.67
C ASP A 112 14.71 8.92 21.10
N SER A 113 13.92 9.89 21.58
CA SER A 113 14.14 10.51 22.88
C SER A 113 14.09 9.51 24.03
N ALA A 114 15.02 9.68 24.99
CA ALA A 114 15.14 8.82 26.16
C ALA A 114 13.86 8.76 27.00
N HIS A 115 13.05 9.83 26.99
CA HIS A 115 11.77 9.91 27.70
C HIS A 115 10.73 8.95 27.13
N ILE A 116 10.63 8.80 25.80
CA ILE A 116 9.75 7.81 25.15
C ILE A 116 10.22 6.39 25.49
N LYS A 117 11.54 6.17 25.53
CA LYS A 117 12.13 4.86 25.90
C LYS A 117 11.96 4.51 27.39
N ALA A 118 11.86 5.50 28.27
CA ALA A 118 11.68 5.32 29.71
C ALA A 118 10.21 5.12 30.16
N VAL A 119 9.23 5.31 29.26
CA VAL A 119 7.79 5.10 29.52
C VAL A 119 7.49 3.75 30.20
N PRO A 120 7.98 2.58 29.74
CA PRO A 120 7.68 1.30 30.39
C PRO A 120 8.17 1.22 31.84
N GLU A 121 9.29 1.86 32.19
CA GLU A 121 9.80 1.89 33.57
C GLU A 121 8.88 2.72 34.48
N HIS A 122 8.44 3.89 34.00
CA HIS A 122 7.48 4.73 34.71
C HIS A 122 6.10 4.08 34.82
N ALA A 123 5.65 3.36 33.78
CA ALA A 123 4.39 2.61 33.79
C ALA A 123 4.37 1.52 34.87
N ALA A 124 5.47 0.79 35.07
CA ALA A 124 5.56 -0.22 36.13
C ALA A 124 5.46 0.40 37.54
N ARG A 125 6.11 1.55 37.75
CA ARG A 125 6.02 2.29 39.03
C ARG A 125 4.61 2.85 39.25
N LEU A 126 3.99 3.42 38.22
CA LEU A 126 2.61 3.90 38.26
C LEU A 126 1.61 2.77 38.52
N GLN A 127 1.79 1.61 37.91
CA GLN A 127 0.94 0.44 38.14
C GLN A 127 1.01 -0.03 39.59
N ARG A 128 2.22 -0.05 40.19
CA ARG A 128 2.39 -0.35 41.61
C ARG A 128 1.70 0.68 42.49
N LEU A 129 1.85 1.96 42.19
CA LEU A 129 1.17 3.03 42.92
C LEU A 129 -0.36 2.93 42.79
N ALA A 130 -0.88 2.64 41.60
CA ALA A 130 -2.31 2.43 41.37
C ALA A 130 -2.82 1.24 42.19
N GLN A 131 -2.07 0.15 42.28
CA GLN A 131 -2.43 -1.00 43.11
C GLN A 131 -2.47 -0.66 44.60
N ILE A 132 -1.48 0.09 45.09
CA ILE A 132 -1.47 0.59 46.48
C ILE A 132 -2.65 1.52 46.72
N HIS A 133 -2.94 2.41 45.77
CA HIS A 133 -4.07 3.34 45.86
C HIS A 133 -5.41 2.60 45.96
N ILE A 134 -5.63 1.58 45.11
CA ILE A 134 -6.82 0.72 45.17
C ILE A 134 -6.91 0.02 46.53
N GLN A 135 -5.80 -0.49 47.07
CA GLN A 135 -5.77 -1.12 48.39
C GLN A 135 -6.09 -0.14 49.52
N GLN A 136 -5.55 1.08 49.47
CA GLN A 136 -5.85 2.13 50.44
C GLN A 136 -7.30 2.57 50.35
N GLN A 137 -7.84 2.72 49.14
CA GLN A 137 -9.24 3.08 48.93
C GLN A 137 -10.20 1.99 49.43
N ALA A 138 -9.88 0.70 49.20
CA ALA A 138 -10.63 -0.41 49.76
C ALA A 138 -10.51 -0.48 51.29
N LEU A 139 -9.32 -0.24 51.84
CA LEU A 139 -9.08 -0.22 53.28
C LEU A 139 -9.83 0.92 53.97
N TRP A 140 -9.81 2.13 53.41
CA TRP A 140 -10.57 3.28 53.93
C TRP A 140 -12.07 3.11 53.69
N GLY A 141 -12.48 2.52 52.58
CA GLY A 141 -13.89 2.17 52.32
C GLY A 141 -14.44 1.09 53.27
N VAL A 142 -13.59 0.20 53.78
CA VAL A 142 -13.94 -0.85 54.77
C VAL A 142 -13.74 -0.37 56.22
N ARG A 143 -12.87 0.61 56.47
CA ARG A 143 -12.66 1.22 57.80
C ARG A 143 -13.66 2.36 58.11
N ALA A 144 -14.17 3.03 57.09
CA ALA A 144 -15.21 4.05 57.23
C ALA A 144 -16.58 3.55 57.76
N PRO A 145 -17.09 2.34 57.48
CA PRO A 145 -18.38 1.90 58.03
C PRO A 145 -18.37 1.72 59.56
N ASP A 146 -17.20 1.58 60.20
CA ASP A 146 -17.13 1.31 61.65
C ASP A 146 -16.90 2.57 62.49
N GLU A 147 -16.46 3.68 61.89
CA GLU A 147 -16.22 4.95 62.59
C GLU A 147 -17.21 6.07 62.17
N ALA A 148 -18.06 5.83 61.16
CA ALA A 148 -19.13 6.74 60.74
C ALA A 148 -20.35 6.80 61.71
N GLY A 149 -20.14 6.49 62.99
CA GLY A 149 -21.10 6.78 64.05
C GLY A 149 -20.90 8.16 64.68
N LEU A 150 -19.71 8.76 64.58
CA LEU A 150 -19.39 10.03 65.24
C LEU A 150 -18.29 10.76 64.49
N VAL A 151 -18.66 11.67 63.59
CA VAL A 151 -18.05 12.97 63.30
C VAL A 151 -18.52 13.39 61.91
N GLU A 152 -19.38 14.39 61.89
CA GLU A 152 -19.74 15.16 60.70
C GLU A 152 -18.47 15.84 60.18
N ASP A 153 -18.09 15.55 58.94
CA ASP A 153 -17.09 16.35 58.22
C ASP A 153 -17.50 16.48 56.76
N GLU A 154 -18.24 17.56 56.46
CA GLU A 154 -18.70 17.97 55.13
C GLU A 154 -17.55 18.45 54.20
N GLY A 155 -16.30 18.03 54.42
CA GLY A 155 -15.13 18.54 53.69
C GLY A 155 -14.66 17.69 52.52
N PHE A 156 -14.95 16.38 52.48
CA PHE A 156 -14.24 15.46 51.58
C PHE A 156 -14.97 15.13 50.27
N ALA A 157 -16.27 15.43 50.16
CA ALA A 157 -17.07 15.09 48.99
C ALA A 157 -16.84 16.02 47.78
N GLN A 158 -16.29 17.22 47.97
CA GLN A 158 -16.17 18.22 46.88
C GLN A 158 -14.90 18.05 46.03
N LEU A 159 -13.88 17.33 46.48
CA LEU A 159 -12.62 17.16 45.74
C LEU A 159 -12.61 15.97 44.76
N PHE A 160 -13.66 15.14 44.76
CA PHE A 160 -13.77 13.96 43.90
C PHE A 160 -14.83 14.12 42.80
N SER A 161 -14.95 15.31 42.21
CA SER A 161 -15.50 15.41 40.86
C SER A 161 -14.53 14.76 39.88
N MET A 162 -14.76 13.46 39.60
CA MET A 162 -14.08 12.70 38.57
C MET A 162 -14.08 13.48 37.24
N PRO A 163 -12.94 13.64 36.54
CA PRO A 163 -13.03 13.76 35.09
C PRO A 163 -13.43 12.38 34.56
N HIS A 164 -14.60 12.30 33.94
CA HIS A 164 -14.97 11.17 33.10
C HIS A 164 -13.91 11.00 32.01
N PHE A 165 -12.94 10.12 32.24
CA PHE A 165 -12.17 9.53 31.15
C PHE A 165 -13.10 8.55 30.45
N GLY A 166 -13.65 8.98 29.32
CA GLY A 166 -14.42 8.13 28.43
C GLY A 166 -13.60 6.92 27.97
N PRO A 167 -14.25 5.81 27.59
CA PRO A 167 -13.55 4.62 27.17
C PRO A 167 -12.77 4.90 25.89
N ILE A 168 -11.45 4.84 25.95
CA ILE A 168 -10.59 4.75 24.76
C ILE A 168 -10.75 3.32 24.23
N GLY A 169 -11.76 3.14 23.38
CA GLY A 169 -11.91 1.93 22.57
C GLY A 169 -10.77 1.83 21.54
N PRO A 170 -10.49 0.63 21.02
CA PRO A 170 -9.50 0.46 19.96
C PRO A 170 -10.05 1.05 18.67
N VAL A 171 -9.41 2.12 18.18
CA VAL A 171 -9.62 2.60 16.81
C VAL A 171 -8.86 1.64 15.88
N CYS A 172 -9.50 0.55 15.51
CA CYS A 172 -9.16 -0.16 14.28
C CYS A 172 -9.65 0.71 13.11
N GLY A 173 -8.74 1.50 12.56
CA GLY A 173 -8.95 2.15 11.27
C GLY A 173 -8.75 1.13 10.17
N ASP A 174 -9.85 0.65 9.59
CA ASP A 174 -9.84 0.05 8.27
C ASP A 174 -9.50 1.13 7.24
N HIS A 175 -8.40 0.93 6.51
CA HIS A 175 -8.15 1.66 5.28
C HIS A 175 -9.04 1.09 4.17
N ARG A 176 -9.98 1.91 3.71
CA ARG A 176 -10.46 1.90 2.32
C ARG A 176 -10.74 3.31 1.84
#